data_AF-A0A2P6G6C6-F1
#
_entry.id   AF-A0A2P6G6C6-F1
#
_cell.length_a   1.000
_cell.length_b   1.000
_cell.length_c   1.000
_cell.angle_alpha   90.00
_cell.angle_beta   90.00
_cell.angle_gamma   90.00
#
_symmetry.space_group_name_H-M   'P 1'
#
loop_
_entity.id
_entity.type
_entity.pdbx_description
1 polymer ?
#
loop_
_entity_poly.entity_id
_entity_poly.type
_entity_poly.pdbx_seq_one_letter_code
_entity_poly.pdbx_strand_id
1 'polypeptide(L)' 'FGGVGESGYGCYHGYEGFLNFSNLRSIYYQTRSDTLLSMMRPPRGKHFGFLSKILRRLG' A
#
# COMPACT_ATOMS: atom_id res chain seq x y z
N PHE A 1 17.10 19.83 6.49
CA PHE A 1 17.01 20.53 7.80
C PHE A 1 15.56 20.53 8.24
N GLY A 2 15.27 20.03 9.44
CA GLY A 2 13.91 19.85 9.94
C GLY A 2 13.88 19.58 11.44
N GLY A 3 12.76 19.93 12.10
CA GLY A 3 12.55 19.75 13.54
C GLY A 3 11.78 18.48 13.88
N VAL A 4 11.72 18.15 15.17
CA VAL A 4 10.86 17.11 15.75
C VAL A 4 10.28 17.60 17.08
N GLY A 5 9.00 17.33 17.33
CA GLY A 5 8.33 17.67 18.60
C GLY A 5 8.08 19.17 18.74
N GLU A 6 8.41 19.76 19.90
CA GLU A 6 8.23 21.20 20.15
C GLU A 6 9.06 22.07 19.20
N SER A 7 10.13 21.53 18.61
CA SER A 7 10.97 22.22 17.64
C SER A 7 10.39 22.28 16.21
N GLY A 8 9.22 21.65 15.97
CA GLY A 8 8.52 21.64 14.68
C GLY A 8 8.46 20.25 14.02
N TYR A 9 7.80 20.16 12.87
CA TYR A 9 7.68 18.92 12.08
C TYR A 9 7.95 19.17 10.60
N GLY A 10 8.46 18.13 9.93
CA GLY A 10 8.84 18.20 8.52
C GLY A 10 10.27 18.68 8.31
N CYS A 11 10.75 18.52 7.09
CA CYS A 11 12.14 18.82 6.73
C CYS A 11 12.19 19.41 5.32
N TYR A 12 12.84 20.55 5.14
CA TYR A 12 12.94 21.20 3.85
C TYR A 12 14.42 21.50 3.56
N HIS A 13 14.99 20.78 2.61
CA HIS A 13 16.20 21.18 1.90
C HIS A 13 16.35 20.32 0.66
N GLY A 14 16.74 20.92 -0.47
CA GLY A 14 16.90 20.20 -1.74
C GLY A 14 15.68 19.35 -2.10
N TYR A 15 15.88 18.05 -2.29
CA TYR A 15 14.85 17.09 -2.66
C TYR A 15 13.70 17.00 -1.64
N GLU A 16 13.99 17.02 -0.35
CA GLU A 16 12.96 16.95 0.70
C GLU A 16 12.07 18.21 0.71
N GLY A 17 12.66 19.36 0.38
CA GLY A 17 11.91 20.60 0.18
C GLY A 17 10.94 20.50 -1.00
N PHE A 18 11.42 19.98 -2.14
CA PHE A 18 10.57 19.76 -3.30
C PHE A 18 9.41 18.80 -2.99
N LEU A 19 9.66 17.70 -2.28
CA LEU A 19 8.63 16.75 -1.89
C LEU A 19 7.58 17.36 -0.95
N ASN A 20 7.99 18.16 0.05
CA ASN A 20 7.05 18.78 0.98
C ASN A 20 6.07 19.75 0.29
N PHE A 21 6.48 20.38 -0.81
CA PHE A 21 5.62 21.27 -1.59
C PHE A 21 5.01 20.59 -2.82
N SER A 22 5.17 19.28 -2.96
CA SER A 22 4.58 18.47 -4.03
C SER A 22 3.47 17.58 -3.50
N ASN A 23 2.47 17.30 -4.34
CA ASN A 23 1.48 16.28 -4.05
C ASN A 23 1.90 14.97 -4.73
N LEU A 24 2.37 14.00 -3.94
CA LEU A 24 2.77 12.69 -4.47
C LEU A 24 1.54 11.93 -4.96
N ARG A 25 1.36 11.91 -6.29
CA ARG A 25 0.25 11.21 -6.93
C ARG A 25 0.54 9.71 -7.04
N SER A 26 -0.18 8.91 -6.28
CA SER A 26 -0.18 7.45 -6.45
C SER A 26 -0.82 7.07 -7.79
N ILE A 27 -0.12 6.29 -8.61
CA ILE A 27 -0.65 5.73 -9.87
C ILE A 27 -0.59 4.21 -9.77
N TYR A 28 -1.74 3.56 -9.97
CA TYR A 28 -1.85 2.11 -9.98
C TYR A 28 -1.99 1.58 -11.41
N TYR A 29 -1.15 0.60 -11.76
CA TYR A 29 -1.25 -0.11 -13.03
C TYR A 29 -1.75 -1.54 -12.77
N GLN A 30 -2.98 -1.82 -13.20
CA GLN A 30 -3.58 -3.14 -13.06
C GLN A 30 -2.84 -4.15 -13.93
N THR A 31 -2.39 -5.24 -13.31
CA THR A 31 -1.78 -6.36 -14.06
C THR A 31 -2.83 -7.07 -14.92
N ARG A 32 -2.41 -7.59 -16.09
CA ARG A 32 -3.31 -8.31 -17.00
C ARG A 32 -3.84 -9.63 -16.41
N SER A 33 -3.16 -10.19 -15.41
CA SER A 33 -3.54 -11.42 -14.70
C SER A 33 -4.58 -11.16 -13.60
N ASP A 34 -5.75 -10.65 -14.01
CA ASP A 34 -6.85 -10.34 -13.10
C ASP A 34 -7.41 -11.60 -12.40
N THR A 35 -7.12 -12.79 -12.91
CA THR A 35 -7.54 -14.08 -12.32
C THR A 35 -7.06 -14.27 -10.89
N LEU A 36 -5.81 -13.90 -10.58
CA LEU A 36 -5.27 -14.01 -9.21
C LEU A 36 -5.95 -13.04 -8.26
N LEU A 37 -6.22 -11.81 -8.73
CA LEU A 37 -6.93 -10.79 -7.96
C LEU A 37 -8.42 -11.13 -7.79
N SER A 38 -9.02 -11.78 -8.79
CA SER A 38 -10.39 -12.28 -8.78
C SER A 38 -10.61 -13.34 -7.70
N MET A 39 -9.61 -14.16 -7.38
CA MET A 39 -9.68 -15.12 -6.26
C MET A 39 -9.86 -14.44 -4.89
N MET A 40 -9.46 -13.17 -4.76
CA MET A 40 -9.64 -12.37 -3.53
C MET A 40 -10.94 -11.56 -3.51
N ARG A 41 -11.60 -11.37 -4.67
CA ARG A 41 -12.84 -10.59 -4.79
C ARG A 41 -14.07 -11.46 -4.51
N PRO A 42 -15.16 -10.90 -3.93
CA PRO A 42 -16.41 -11.62 -3.76
C PRO A 42 -17.14 -11.84 -5.11
N PRO A 43 -17.99 -12.88 -5.26
CA PRO A 43 -18.34 -13.90 -4.28
C PRO A 43 -17.22 -14.93 -4.15
N ARG A 44 -16.72 -15.10 -2.92
CA ARG A 44 -15.54 -15.91 -2.60
C ARG A 44 -15.78 -17.36 -3.03
N GLY A 45 -15.24 -17.73 -4.20
CA GLY A 45 -15.34 -19.08 -4.73
C GLY A 45 -14.62 -20.12 -3.85
N LYS A 46 -14.74 -21.40 -4.20
CA LYS A 46 -14.14 -22.55 -3.48
C LYS A 46 -12.65 -22.37 -3.13
N HIS A 47 -11.93 -21.59 -3.93
CA HIS A 47 -10.52 -21.27 -3.74
C HIS A 47 -10.22 -20.39 -2.51
N PHE A 48 -11.13 -19.48 -2.14
CA PHE A 48 -10.97 -18.65 -0.93
C PHE A 48 -11.02 -19.51 0.34
N GLY A 49 -11.89 -20.53 0.35
CA GLY A 49 -11.99 -21.48 1.46
C GLY A 49 -10.67 -22.21 1.72
N PHE A 50 -10.04 -22.71 0.64
CA PHE A 50 -8.72 -23.33 0.70
C PHE A 50 -7.63 -22.38 1.19
N LEU A 51 -7.57 -21.16 0.62
CA LEU A 51 -6.61 -20.13 1.04
C LEU A 51 -6.77 -19.78 2.52
N SER A 52 -8.01 -19.60 2.98
CA SER A 52 -8.31 -19.28 4.39
C SER A 52 -7.97 -20.43 5.35
N LYS A 53 -7.96 -21.67 4.86
CA LYS A 53 -7.60 -22.87 5.65
C LYS A 53 -6.08 -23.02 5.78
N ILE A 54 -5.34 -22.62 4.74
CA ILE A 54 -3.86 -22.54 4.79
C ILE A 54 -3.43 -21.41 5.72
N LEU A 55 -4.00 -20.21 5.58
CA LEU A 55 -3.65 -19.05 6.40
C LEU A 55 -3.91 -19.30 7.89
N ARG A 56 -5.03 -19.94 8.23
CA ARG A 56 -5.36 -20.36 9.62
C ARG A 56 -4.45 -21.45 10.19
N ARG A 57 -3.65 -22.11 9.35
CA ARG A 57 -2.75 -23.20 9.77
C ARG A 57 -1.29 -22.73 9.86
N LEU A 58 -0.99 -21.56 9.30
CA LEU A 58 0.34 -20.93 9.32
C LEU A 58 0.47 -19.83 10.38
N GLY A 59 -0.65 -19.31 10.90
CA GLY A 59 -0.70 -18.55 12.15
C GLY A 59 -1.06 -19.45 13.31
#